data_AF-A0A1M5RMQ3-F1
#
_entry.id   AF-A0A1M5RMQ3-F1
#
_cell.length_a   1.000
_cell.length_b   1.000
_cell.length_c   1.000
_cell.angle_alpha   90.00
_cell.angle_beta   90.00
_cell.angle_gamma   90.00
#
_symmetry.space_group_name_H-M   'P 1'
#
loop_
_entity.id
_entity.type
_entity.pdbx_description
1 polymer ?
#
loop_
_entity_poly.entity_id
_entity_poly.type
_entity_poly.pdbx_seq_one_letter_code
_entity_poly.pdbx_strand_id
1 'polypeptide(L)'
;MAKRYEEPFKKQIVALFNNDKSLADINREYGIAKSTVKEWIERYNNSGSFDINAMCKLLKIPRSLVYYHINNRLKTNKISKEEVKLENEIIRIFKESRNNYGTRKIKKQLYRKGIIASRRKIAYIMNKYSLVSKLYSSTI
;
A
#
# COMPACT_ATOMS: atom_id res chain seq x y z
N MET A 1 9.49 -0.36 -6.06
CA MET A 1 9.13 -1.38 -7.07
C MET A 1 9.02 -2.72 -6.36
N ALA A 2 7.93 -3.47 -6.52
CA ALA A 2 7.79 -4.78 -5.86
C ALA A 2 8.77 -5.78 -6.49
N LYS A 3 9.75 -6.28 -5.74
CA LYS A 3 10.64 -7.35 -6.22
C LYS A 3 9.82 -8.60 -6.49
N ARG A 4 9.81 -9.08 -7.74
CA ARG A 4 9.22 -10.37 -8.11
C ARG A 4 10.32 -11.43 -8.02
N TYR A 5 10.01 -12.51 -7.32
CA TYR A 5 10.89 -13.66 -7.20
C TYR A 5 10.32 -14.81 -8.04
N GLU A 6 11.19 -15.49 -8.76
CA GLU A 6 10.85 -16.68 -9.54
C GLU A 6 10.41 -17.82 -8.61
N GLU A 7 9.46 -18.64 -9.04
CA GLU A 7 8.98 -19.78 -8.26
C GLU A 7 10.06 -20.80 -7.84
N PRO A 8 10.99 -21.23 -8.72
CA PRO A 8 12.06 -22.16 -8.30
C PRO A 8 12.90 -21.58 -7.16
N PHE A 9 13.19 -20.29 -7.20
CA PHE A 9 13.91 -19.61 -6.14
C PHE A 9 13.13 -19.61 -4.82
N LYS A 10 11.82 -19.34 -4.85
CA LYS A 10 10.98 -19.42 -3.62
C LYS A 10 11.01 -20.82 -3.01
N LYS A 11 10.92 -21.86 -3.84
CA LYS A 11 10.97 -23.27 -3.40
C LYS A 11 12.31 -23.59 -2.76
N GLN A 12 13.42 -23.13 -3.35
CA GLN A 12 14.76 -23.28 -2.77
C GLN A 12 14.85 -22.64 -1.38
N ILE A 13 14.34 -21.41 -1.21
CA ILE A 13 14.37 -20.72 0.10
C ILE A 13 13.54 -21.46 1.15
N VAL A 14 12.35 -21.97 0.79
CA VAL A 14 11.53 -22.78 1.71
C VAL A 14 12.25 -24.09 2.08
N ALA A 15 12.88 -24.75 1.10
CA ALA A 15 13.65 -25.97 1.35
C ALA A 15 14.84 -25.71 2.29
N LEU A 16 15.55 -24.59 2.15
CA LEU A 16 16.64 -24.22 3.05
C LEU A 16 16.14 -24.06 4.49
N PHE A 17 14.99 -23.42 4.70
CA PHE A 17 14.41 -23.27 6.03
C PHE A 17 14.00 -24.61 6.64
N ASN A 18 13.37 -25.48 5.85
CA ASN A 18 12.97 -26.82 6.32
C ASN A 18 14.17 -27.73 6.63
N ASN A 19 15.36 -27.42 6.09
CA ASN A 19 16.65 -28.04 6.42
C ASN A 19 17.39 -27.26 7.54
N ASP A 20 16.65 -26.75 8.52
CA ASP A 20 17.13 -26.07 9.74
C ASP A 20 17.89 -24.74 9.55
N LYS A 21 17.85 -24.13 8.37
CA LYS A 21 18.45 -22.80 8.18
C LYS A 21 17.59 -21.71 8.84
N SER A 22 18.20 -20.94 9.73
CA SER A 22 17.54 -19.83 10.42
C SER A 22 17.09 -18.73 9.45
N LEU A 23 15.94 -18.11 9.75
CA LEU A 23 15.46 -16.90 9.05
C LEU A 23 16.48 -15.74 9.09
N ALA A 24 17.32 -15.69 10.12
CA ALA A 24 18.39 -14.69 10.21
C ALA A 24 19.46 -14.91 9.14
N ASP A 25 19.84 -16.17 8.89
CA ASP A 25 20.86 -16.51 7.90
C ASP A 25 20.34 -16.35 6.48
N ILE A 26 19.07 -16.71 6.24
CA ILE A 26 18.41 -16.45 4.95
C ILE A 26 18.38 -14.95 4.65
N ASN A 27 18.06 -14.10 5.64
CA ASN A 27 18.08 -12.66 5.44
C ASN A 27 19.51 -12.13 5.18
N ARG A 28 20.51 -12.66 5.88
CA ARG A 28 21.92 -12.24 5.74
C ARG A 28 22.48 -12.58 4.37
N GLU A 29 22.18 -13.77 3.85
CA GLU A 29 22.75 -14.29 2.61
C GLU A 29 21.99 -13.83 1.36
N TYR A 30 20.65 -13.85 1.40
CA TYR A 30 19.82 -13.55 0.23
C TYR A 30 19.20 -12.15 0.26
N GLY A 31 19.36 -11.40 1.38
CA GLY A 31 18.78 -10.07 1.53
C GLY A 31 17.24 -10.06 1.55
N ILE A 32 16.61 -11.19 1.90
CA ILE A 32 15.16 -11.34 1.91
C ILE A 32 14.64 -11.10 3.33
N ALA A 33 13.71 -10.16 3.47
CA ALA A 33 13.06 -9.89 4.75
C ALA A 33 12.44 -11.16 5.35
N LYS A 34 12.67 -11.37 6.65
CA LYS A 34 12.17 -12.54 7.40
C LYS A 34 10.67 -12.75 7.26
N SER A 35 9.90 -11.67 7.18
CA SER A 35 8.44 -11.69 6.99
C SER A 35 8.04 -12.32 5.66
N THR A 36 8.74 -11.97 4.57
CA THR A 36 8.51 -12.53 3.23
C THR A 36 8.80 -14.03 3.22
N VAL A 37 9.91 -14.45 3.84
CA VAL A 37 10.29 -15.87 3.94
C VAL A 37 9.23 -16.64 4.73
N LYS A 38 8.78 -16.11 5.87
CA LYS A 38 7.72 -16.70 6.69
C LYS A 38 6.42 -16.91 5.90
N GLU A 39 6.01 -15.91 5.12
CA GLU A 39 4.83 -15.99 4.26
C GLU A 39 4.97 -17.08 3.19
N TRP A 40 6.16 -17.24 2.60
CA TRP A 40 6.40 -18.30 1.62
C TRP A 40 6.34 -19.70 2.24
N ILE A 41 6.95 -19.87 3.42
CA ILE A 41 6.93 -21.14 4.16
C ILE A 41 5.48 -21.52 4.50
N GLU A 42 4.71 -20.60 5.08
CA GLU A 42 3.33 -20.85 5.46
C GLU A 42 2.47 -21.22 4.25
N ARG A 43 2.60 -20.48 3.15
CA ARG A 43 1.87 -20.78 1.91
C ARG A 43 2.26 -22.15 1.35
N TYR A 44 3.55 -22.41 1.21
CA TYR A 44 4.05 -23.62 0.56
C TYR A 44 3.80 -24.88 1.41
N ASN A 45 4.00 -24.82 2.73
CA ASN A 45 3.77 -25.97 3.59
C ASN A 45 2.28 -26.32 3.69
N ASN A 46 1.39 -25.33 3.60
CA ASN A 46 -0.05 -25.57 3.60
C ASN A 46 -0.55 -26.13 2.25
N SER A 47 -0.02 -25.67 1.11
CA SER A 47 -0.58 -25.99 -0.22
C SER A 47 0.26 -26.89 -1.12
N GLY A 48 1.55 -27.05 -0.82
CA GLY A 48 2.55 -27.66 -1.70
C GLY A 48 2.87 -26.85 -2.96
N SER A 49 2.27 -25.67 -3.15
CA SER A 49 2.40 -24.89 -4.39
C SER A 49 2.12 -23.40 -4.21
N PHE A 50 2.88 -22.56 -4.93
CA PHE A 50 2.61 -21.12 -5.01
C PHE A 50 1.51 -20.77 -6.02
N ASP A 51 1.01 -21.75 -6.80
CA ASP A 51 -0.06 -21.53 -7.76
C ASP A 51 -1.43 -21.37 -7.09
N ILE A 52 -2.14 -20.32 -7.51
CA ILE A 52 -3.49 -20.03 -7.06
C ILE A 52 -4.45 -21.16 -7.43
N ASN A 53 -4.30 -21.84 -8.57
CA ASN A 53 -5.20 -22.96 -8.89
C ASN A 53 -5.03 -24.12 -7.93
N ALA A 54 -3.79 -24.47 -7.60
CA ALA A 54 -3.50 -25.53 -6.64
C ALA A 54 -4.10 -25.20 -5.26
N MET A 55 -3.96 -23.96 -4.78
CA MET A 55 -4.60 -23.52 -3.54
C MET A 55 -6.13 -23.57 -3.59
N CYS A 56 -6.75 -23.11 -4.68
CA CYS A 56 -8.20 -23.16 -4.83
C CYS A 56 -8.74 -24.60 -4.79
N LYS A 57 -8.05 -25.54 -5.45
CA LYS A 57 -8.39 -26.96 -5.42
C LYS A 57 -8.27 -27.53 -4.01
N LEU A 58 -7.18 -27.23 -3.31
CA LEU A 58 -6.95 -27.73 -1.95
C LEU A 58 -7.98 -27.21 -0.96
N LEU A 59 -8.23 -25.90 -0.97
CA LEU A 59 -9.18 -25.24 -0.06
C LEU A 59 -10.64 -25.43 -0.48
N LYS A 60 -10.89 -26.14 -1.59
CA LYS A 60 -12.23 -26.36 -2.17
C LYS A 60 -13.01 -25.06 -2.41
N ILE A 61 -12.31 -24.00 -2.81
CA ILE A 61 -12.92 -22.70 -3.12
C ILE A 61 -12.95 -22.43 -4.63
N PRO A 62 -14.00 -21.78 -5.15
CA PRO A 62 -14.03 -21.37 -6.54
C PRO A 62 -12.90 -20.37 -6.85
N ARG A 63 -12.19 -20.59 -7.96
CA ARG A 63 -11.15 -19.66 -8.44
C ARG A 63 -11.69 -18.24 -8.63
N SER A 64 -12.93 -18.10 -9.09
CA SER A 64 -13.62 -16.83 -9.26
C SER A 64 -13.69 -16.01 -7.98
N LEU A 65 -13.87 -16.66 -6.82
CA LEU A 65 -13.96 -16.00 -5.51
C LEU A 65 -12.63 -15.33 -5.15
N VAL A 66 -11.50 -16.02 -5.38
CA VAL A 66 -10.17 -15.47 -5.11
C VAL A 66 -9.91 -14.23 -5.98
N TYR A 67 -10.18 -14.31 -7.28
CA TYR A 67 -10.02 -13.15 -8.17
C TYR A 67 -11.01 -12.04 -7.85
N TYR A 68 -12.23 -12.34 -7.42
CA TYR A 68 -13.20 -11.36 -6.95
C TYR A 68 -12.63 -10.53 -5.79
N HIS A 69 -12.09 -11.19 -4.76
CA HIS A 69 -11.48 -10.49 -3.62
C HIS A 69 -10.19 -9.73 -3.99
N ILE A 70 -9.32 -10.31 -4.84
CA ILE A 70 -8.12 -9.61 -5.33
C ILE A 70 -8.52 -8.35 -6.09
N ASN A 71 -9.47 -8.47 -7.02
CA ASN A 71 -9.94 -7.34 -7.83
C ASN A 71 -10.65 -6.29 -6.98
N ASN A 72 -11.42 -6.69 -5.98
CA ASN A 72 -12.05 -5.75 -5.06
C ASN A 72 -11.01 -5.01 -4.21
N ARG A 73 -9.96 -5.69 -3.73
CA ARG A 73 -8.84 -5.03 -3.05
C ARG A 73 -8.10 -4.05 -3.97
N LEU A 74 -7.97 -4.38 -5.25
CA LEU A 74 -7.38 -3.46 -6.23
C LEU A 74 -8.31 -2.28 -6.53
N LYS A 75 -9.63 -2.49 -6.57
CA LYS A 75 -10.63 -1.43 -6.71
C LYS A 75 -10.65 -0.49 -5.50
N THR A 76 -10.55 -1.00 -4.27
CA THR A 76 -10.43 -0.15 -3.07
C THR A 76 -9.14 0.66 -3.06
N ASN A 77 -8.08 0.14 -3.69
CA ASN A 77 -6.81 0.86 -3.85
C ASN A 77 -6.83 1.84 -5.05
N LYS A 78 -7.84 1.76 -5.91
CA LYS A 78 -8.01 2.67 -7.04
C LYS A 78 -8.63 3.96 -6.50
N ILE A 79 -7.84 5.03 -6.49
CA ILE A 79 -8.28 6.37 -6.10
C ILE A 79 -9.53 6.74 -6.92
N SER A 80 -10.61 7.12 -6.24
CA SER A 80 -11.87 7.48 -6.91
C SER A 80 -11.71 8.78 -7.71
N LYS A 81 -12.56 9.03 -8.72
CA LYS A 81 -12.52 10.29 -9.48
C LYS A 81 -12.74 11.50 -8.57
N GLU A 82 -13.60 11.34 -7.56
CA GLU A 82 -13.90 12.35 -6.54
C GLU A 82 -12.68 12.64 -5.67
N GLU A 83 -11.92 11.61 -5.28
CA GLU A 83 -10.69 11.78 -4.52
C GLU A 83 -9.63 12.54 -5.33
N VAL A 84 -9.44 12.21 -6.62
CA VAL A 84 -8.53 12.97 -7.50
C VAL A 84 -8.96 14.43 -7.60
N LYS A 85 -10.28 14.69 -7.74
CA LYS A 85 -10.83 16.06 -7.79
C LYS A 85 -10.54 16.82 -6.50
N LEU A 86 -10.73 16.19 -5.34
CA LEU A 86 -10.43 16.78 -4.04
C LEU A 86 -8.94 17.08 -3.87
N GLU A 87 -8.06 16.15 -4.26
CA GLU A 87 -6.61 16.34 -4.20
C GLU A 87 -6.16 17.52 -5.06
N ASN A 88 -6.63 17.58 -6.30
CA ASN A 88 -6.34 18.68 -7.22
C ASN A 88 -6.84 20.03 -6.68
N GLU A 89 -8.04 20.04 -6.07
CA GLU A 89 -8.60 21.25 -5.49
C GLU A 89 -7.78 21.76 -4.30
N ILE A 90 -7.30 20.85 -3.43
CA ILE A 90 -6.43 21.20 -2.31
C ILE A 90 -5.12 21.79 -2.81
N ILE A 91 -4.49 21.16 -3.82
CA ILE A 91 -3.25 21.65 -4.43
C ILE A 91 -3.46 23.04 -5.04
N ARG A 92 -4.58 23.25 -5.74
CA ARG A 92 -4.95 24.53 -6.33
C ARG A 92 -5.08 25.63 -5.28
N ILE A 93 -5.91 25.41 -4.26
CA ILE A 93 -6.11 26.39 -3.17
C ILE A 93 -4.78 26.73 -2.47
N PHE A 94 -3.94 25.72 -2.25
CA PHE A 94 -2.64 25.92 -1.62
C PHE A 94 -1.74 26.84 -2.46
N LYS A 95 -1.63 26.59 -3.78
CA LYS A 95 -0.85 27.42 -4.71
C LYS A 95 -1.42 28.84 -4.86
N GLU A 96 -2.74 28.98 -4.99
CA GLU A 96 -3.43 30.28 -5.04
C GLU A 96 -3.15 31.12 -3.78
N SER A 97 -3.01 30.46 -2.62
CA SER A 97 -2.65 31.13 -1.37
C SER A 97 -1.16 31.52 -1.26
N ARG A 98 -0.38 31.38 -2.33
CA ARG A 98 1.08 31.54 -2.33
C ARG A 98 1.79 30.62 -1.32
N ASN A 99 1.25 29.40 -1.14
CA ASN A 99 1.73 28.38 -0.20
C ASN A 99 1.61 28.79 1.28
N ASN A 100 0.72 29.75 1.60
CA ASN A 100 0.54 30.21 2.98
C ASN A 100 -0.54 29.41 3.73
N TYR A 101 -1.48 28.76 3.05
CA TYR A 101 -2.59 28.13 3.74
C TYR A 101 -2.25 26.75 4.30
N GLY A 102 -2.52 26.56 5.59
CA GLY A 102 -2.56 25.25 6.23
C GLY A 102 -3.96 24.62 6.20
N THR A 103 -4.08 23.43 6.79
CA THR A 103 -5.30 22.60 6.78
C THR A 103 -6.59 23.32 7.22
N ARG A 104 -6.51 24.23 8.20
CA ARG A 104 -7.66 25.03 8.67
C ARG A 104 -8.19 25.98 7.61
N LYS A 105 -7.30 26.74 6.97
CA LYS A 105 -7.66 27.74 5.94
C LYS A 105 -8.14 27.05 4.66
N ILE A 106 -7.48 25.95 4.26
CA ILE A 106 -7.91 25.12 3.12
C ILE A 106 -9.31 24.56 3.35
N LYS A 107 -9.60 24.02 4.55
CA LYS A 107 -10.95 23.51 4.87
C LYS A 107 -12.03 24.59 4.70
N LYS A 108 -11.78 25.81 5.18
CA LYS A 108 -12.71 26.94 5.04
C LYS A 108 -12.96 27.27 3.56
N GLN A 109 -11.91 27.22 2.74
CA GLN A 109 -12.04 27.50 1.30
C GLN A 109 -12.75 26.38 0.53
N LEU A 110 -12.50 25.11 0.87
CA LEU A 110 -13.24 23.98 0.33
C LEU A 110 -14.73 24.05 0.66
N TYR A 111 -15.07 24.40 1.90
CA TYR A 111 -16.46 24.57 2.33
C TYR A 111 -17.19 25.65 1.53
N ARG A 112 -16.52 26.78 1.23
CA ARG A 112 -17.06 27.85 0.37
C ARG A 112 -17.33 27.38 -1.07
N LYS A 113 -16.60 26.37 -1.54
CA LYS A 113 -16.79 25.74 -2.86
C LYS A 113 -17.78 24.56 -2.82
N GLY A 114 -18.47 24.34 -1.70
CA GLY A 114 -19.41 23.23 -1.52
C GLY A 114 -18.75 21.87 -1.31
N ILE A 115 -17.43 21.82 -1.09
CA ILE A 115 -16.68 20.57 -0.92
C ILE A 115 -16.45 20.33 0.57
N ILE A 116 -17.01 19.23 1.07
CA ILE A 116 -16.88 18.81 2.47
C ILE A 116 -15.69 17.85 2.60
N ALA A 117 -14.65 18.25 3.34
CA ALA A 117 -13.52 17.40 3.65
C ALA A 117 -13.07 17.56 5.10
N SER A 118 -12.68 16.45 5.73
CA SER A 118 -12.17 16.46 7.11
C SER A 118 -10.77 17.06 7.17
N ARG A 119 -10.41 17.67 8.31
CA ARG A 119 -9.05 18.21 8.52
C ARG A 119 -7.97 17.13 8.41
N ARG A 120 -8.26 15.91 8.85
CA ARG A 120 -7.36 14.75 8.74
C ARG A 120 -7.13 14.35 7.28
N LYS A 121 -8.18 14.28 6.45
CA LYS A 121 -8.05 13.98 5.02
C LYS A 121 -7.25 15.06 4.29
N ILE A 122 -7.50 16.34 4.60
CA ILE A 122 -6.72 17.45 4.03
C ILE A 122 -5.25 17.35 4.45
N ALA A 123 -4.96 17.10 5.74
CA ALA A 123 -3.60 16.93 6.23
C ALA A 123 -2.86 15.76 5.55
N TYR A 124 -3.53 14.62 5.40
CA TYR A 124 -3.01 13.47 4.68
C TYR A 124 -2.64 13.83 3.24
N ILE A 125 -3.53 14.52 2.51
CA ILE A 125 -3.29 14.95 1.13
C ILE A 125 -2.13 15.96 1.07
N MET A 126 -2.08 16.92 1.99
CA MET A 126 -0.96 17.86 2.07
C MET A 126 0.37 17.13 2.29
N ASN A 127 0.43 16.15 3.19
CA ASN A 127 1.63 15.34 3.43
C ASN A 127 1.98 14.46 2.22
N LYS A 128 0.99 13.86 1.55
CA LYS A 128 1.15 13.04 0.34
C LYS A 128 1.87 13.81 -0.78
N TYR A 129 1.60 15.12 -0.89
CA TYR A 129 2.17 16.00 -1.91
C TYR A 129 3.21 16.99 -1.36
N SER A 130 3.70 16.78 -0.13
CA SER A 130 4.71 17.63 0.52
C SER A 130 4.34 19.13 0.55
N LEU A 131 3.06 19.45 0.75
CA LEU A 131 2.55 20.82 0.81
C LEU A 131 2.73 21.39 2.21
N VAL A 132 3.79 22.17 2.44
CA VAL A 132 4.09 22.78 3.74
C VAL A 132 3.79 24.28 3.71
N SER A 133 2.93 24.75 4.62
CA SER A 133 2.60 26.17 4.72
C SER A 133 3.82 26.98 5.19
N LYS A 134 4.17 28.03 4.44
CA LYS A 134 5.27 28.94 4.80
C LYS A 134 5.10 29.61 6.16
N LEU A 135 3.86 29.84 6.60
CA LEU A 135 3.55 30.51 7.87
C LEU A 135 3.80 29.63 9.11
N TYR A 136 4.05 28.33 8.92
CA TYR A 136 4.29 27.38 10.00
C TYR A 136 5.60 26.61 9.80
N SER A 137 6.44 26.98 8.82
CA SER A 137 7.75 26.36 8.60
C SER A 137 8.88 27.03 9.40
N SER A 138 8.55 27.96 10.31
CA SER A 138 9.50 28.76 11.10
C SER A 138 9.85 28.15 12.46
N THR A 139 9.51 26.88 12.69
CA THR A 139 9.88 26.19 13.94
C THR A 139 10.75 25.00 13.54
N ILE A 140 12.00 25.31 13.22
CA ILE A 140 13.14 24.38 13.29
C ILE A 140 13.57 24.35 14.75
#